data_AF-A0A914PQC0-F1
#
_entry.id   AF-A0A914PQC0-F1
#
_cell.length_a   1.000
_cell.length_b   1.000
_cell.length_c   1.000
_cell.angle_alpha   90.00
_cell.angle_beta   90.00
_cell.angle_gamma   90.00
#
_symmetry.space_group_name_H-M   'P 1'
#
loop_
_entity.id
_entity.type
_entity.pdbx_description
1 polymer ?
#
loop_
_entity_poly.entity_id
_entity_poly.type
_entity_poly.pdbx_seq_one_letter_code
_entity_poly.pdbx_strand_id
1 'polypeptide(L)'
;MNGIFTLLSLRDEPSAAPDLPESKFQIRDGINMGTEIILTQLHKIIQFLVSNIPTDLSKAKNLPLIYLDILNRLGEFVEDSKIGEHFASTLLSYIENDRIKNEEKVTSVLQTIARLVGFVKEPKSYLLRLPRLLTSVTYRGSREALVSIVSALSNHSKLLNEKSFVENLKVLEDLEAWDKKKLNEPDQERRHKALADLDRLYSSANVKLDPINIVLFVRSHASTLSSIDDIALRSAASSAFSALISYTSKAYADNKQIKQDLLRKHFIQLIANGIRSNNEAVRNEFILAFDILVTCFCDCDTQLFVPFKQLQNEDKDLDFFANVTHIQHHRRQRAFKRLAVAMEENTVNF
;
A
#
# COMPACT_ATOMS: atom_id res chain seq x y z
N MET A 1 11.46 28.39 -17.51
CA MET A 1 11.44 26.95 -17.21
C MET A 1 12.60 26.21 -17.85
N ASN A 2 12.78 26.25 -19.18
CA ASN A 2 13.95 25.65 -19.83
C ASN A 2 15.29 26.13 -19.23
N GLY A 3 15.44 27.43 -18.94
CA GLY A 3 16.65 27.95 -18.28
C GLY A 3 16.91 27.40 -16.87
N ILE A 4 15.87 27.13 -16.07
CA ILE A 4 16.02 26.49 -14.75
C ILE A 4 16.51 25.06 -14.94
N PHE A 5 15.91 24.32 -15.87
CA PHE A 5 16.35 22.95 -16.15
C PHE A 5 17.77 22.91 -16.69
N THR A 6 18.13 23.82 -17.61
CA THR A 6 19.50 23.95 -18.13
C THR A 6 20.47 24.18 -16.98
N LEU A 7 20.20 25.14 -16.09
CA LEU A 7 21.03 25.42 -14.92
C LEU A 7 21.14 24.23 -13.96
N LEU A 8 20.04 23.51 -13.70
CA LEU A 8 20.05 22.29 -12.88
C LEU A 8 20.81 21.13 -13.54
N SER A 9 20.89 21.12 -14.87
CA SER A 9 21.54 20.08 -15.67
C SER A 9 22.97 20.41 -16.08
N LEU A 10 23.47 21.61 -15.74
CA LEU A 10 24.87 21.97 -15.95
C LEU A 10 25.74 20.96 -15.20
N ARG A 11 26.50 20.16 -15.97
CA ARG A 11 27.60 19.37 -15.40
C ARG A 11 28.65 20.36 -14.88
N ASP A 12 29.44 19.92 -13.90
CA ASP A 12 30.69 20.59 -13.51
C ASP A 12 31.71 20.48 -14.66
N GLU A 13 31.35 20.97 -15.85
CA GLU A 13 32.37 21.36 -16.80
C GLU A 13 33.04 22.60 -16.19
N PRO A 14 34.38 22.68 -16.20
CA PRO A 14 35.09 23.91 -15.90
C PRO A 14 34.82 24.89 -17.05
N SER A 15 33.56 25.30 -17.19
CA SER A 15 33.20 26.43 -18.02
C SER A 15 33.82 27.61 -17.33
N ALA A 16 34.73 28.30 -18.04
CA ALA A 16 35.14 29.65 -17.71
C ALA A 16 33.87 30.41 -17.29
N ALA A 17 33.73 30.67 -16.00
CA ALA A 17 32.56 31.33 -15.48
C ALA A 17 32.54 32.71 -16.15
N PRO A 18 31.44 33.12 -16.80
CA PRO A 18 31.29 34.54 -17.10
C PRO A 18 31.38 35.25 -15.76
N ASP A 19 32.18 36.32 -15.66
CA ASP A 19 32.46 37.12 -14.46
C ASP A 19 31.18 37.37 -13.64
N LEU A 20 30.84 36.41 -12.78
CA LEU A 20 29.77 36.47 -11.82
C LEU A 20 30.47 36.87 -10.53
N PRO A 21 29.99 37.91 -9.83
CA PRO A 21 30.67 38.40 -8.64
C PRO A 21 30.83 37.25 -7.63
N GLU A 22 32.05 36.73 -7.53
CA GLU A 22 32.45 35.59 -6.69
C GLU A 22 32.15 35.83 -5.20
N SER A 23 31.79 37.06 -4.83
CA SER A 23 31.56 37.50 -3.46
C SER A 23 30.18 37.18 -2.87
N LYS A 24 29.33 36.37 -3.53
CA LYS A 24 27.95 36.08 -3.04
C LYS A 24 27.54 34.60 -2.98
N PHE A 25 28.38 33.67 -3.40
CA PHE A 25 27.99 32.26 -3.51
C PHE A 25 28.92 31.40 -2.66
N GLN A 26 28.37 30.68 -1.69
CA GLN A 26 29.10 29.61 -0.99
C GLN A 26 28.95 28.36 -1.83
N ILE A 27 29.93 28.05 -2.67
CA ILE A 27 29.96 26.79 -3.41
C ILE A 27 30.06 25.67 -2.37
N ARG A 28 28.96 24.94 -2.15
CA ARG A 28 28.93 23.79 -1.25
C ARG A 28 29.59 22.61 -1.96
N ASP A 29 30.40 21.84 -1.23
CA ASP A 29 31.07 20.65 -1.78
C ASP A 29 30.03 19.68 -2.39
N GLY A 30 30.21 19.36 -3.67
CA GLY A 30 29.36 18.42 -4.42
C GLY A 30 28.12 19.03 -5.09
N ILE A 31 27.93 20.35 -5.06
CA ILE A 31 26.81 21.05 -5.72
C ILE A 31 27.32 21.91 -6.89
N ASN A 32 26.74 21.72 -8.07
CA ASN A 32 27.13 22.50 -9.26
C ASN A 32 26.71 23.99 -9.15
N MET A 33 27.46 24.86 -9.84
CA MET A 33 27.25 26.32 -9.80
C MET A 33 25.83 26.74 -10.23
N GLY A 34 25.25 26.04 -11.22
CA GLY A 34 23.89 26.33 -11.69
C GLY A 34 22.83 26.07 -10.63
N THR A 35 23.03 25.04 -9.80
CA THR A 35 22.17 24.71 -8.66
C THR A 35 22.35 25.75 -7.56
N GLU A 36 23.56 26.20 -7.26
CA GLU A 36 23.82 27.23 -6.24
C GLU A 36 23.12 28.57 -6.60
N ILE A 37 23.16 28.98 -7.87
CA ILE A 37 22.42 30.16 -8.35
C ILE A 37 20.91 29.98 -8.11
N ILE A 38 20.38 28.80 -8.40
CA ILE A 38 18.97 28.46 -8.21
C ILE A 38 18.60 28.49 -6.72
N LEU A 39 19.47 28.00 -5.84
CA LEU A 39 19.23 28.00 -4.39
C LEU A 39 19.04 29.42 -3.84
N THR A 40 19.74 30.42 -4.38
CA THR A 40 19.51 31.83 -3.97
C THR A 40 18.08 32.32 -4.24
N GLN A 41 17.37 31.70 -5.20
CA GLN A 41 15.98 32.02 -5.55
C GLN A 41 15.01 30.90 -5.17
N LEU A 42 15.42 29.94 -4.31
CA LEU A 42 14.65 28.75 -3.96
C LEU A 42 13.21 29.10 -3.55
N HIS A 43 13.04 30.11 -2.70
CA HIS A 43 11.72 30.55 -2.25
C HIS A 43 10.78 30.92 -3.40
N LYS A 44 11.26 31.68 -4.41
CA LYS A 44 10.45 32.09 -5.56
C LYS A 44 10.09 30.91 -6.46
N ILE A 45 11.04 29.99 -6.64
CA ILE A 45 10.83 28.79 -7.45
C ILE A 45 9.81 27.88 -6.78
N ILE A 46 9.93 27.69 -5.47
CA ILE A 46 8.97 26.91 -4.69
C ILE A 46 7.57 27.54 -4.73
N GLN A 47 7.43 28.85 -4.52
CA GLN A 47 6.14 29.53 -4.66
C GLN A 47 5.55 29.39 -6.07
N PHE A 48 6.39 29.47 -7.09
CA PHE A 48 5.98 29.23 -8.47
C PHE A 48 5.47 27.80 -8.65
N LEU A 49 6.17 26.79 -8.15
CA LEU A 49 5.75 25.39 -8.22
C LEU A 49 4.44 25.16 -7.46
N VAL A 50 4.28 25.71 -6.26
CA VAL A 50 3.03 25.66 -5.49
C VAL A 50 1.86 26.27 -6.27
N SER A 51 2.10 27.37 -6.98
CA SER A 51 1.05 28.05 -7.75
C SER A 51 0.71 27.35 -9.07
N ASN A 52 1.65 26.57 -9.63
CA ASN A 52 1.51 25.96 -10.96
C ASN A 52 1.27 24.45 -10.94
N ILE A 53 1.48 23.76 -9.81
CA ILE A 53 1.03 22.38 -9.62
C ILE A 53 -0.40 22.45 -9.05
N PRO A 54 -1.43 22.11 -9.82
CA PRO A 54 -2.80 22.25 -9.35
C PRO A 54 -3.10 21.27 -8.21
N THR A 55 -3.65 21.79 -7.13
CA THR A 55 -4.21 21.00 -6.02
C THR A 55 -5.63 20.50 -6.31
N ASP A 56 -6.39 21.29 -7.08
CA ASP A 56 -7.75 20.96 -7.50
C ASP A 56 -7.73 20.05 -8.74
N LEU A 57 -7.84 18.75 -8.49
CA LEU A 57 -7.87 17.71 -9.52
C LEU A 57 -9.16 17.69 -10.37
N SER A 58 -10.16 18.52 -10.05
CA SER A 58 -11.33 18.70 -10.93
C SER A 58 -10.98 19.54 -12.16
N LYS A 59 -10.01 20.45 -12.02
CA LYS A 59 -9.55 21.36 -13.08
C LYS A 59 -8.33 20.84 -13.84
N ALA A 60 -7.50 20.03 -13.17
CA ALA A 60 -6.28 19.48 -13.76
C ALA A 60 -6.48 18.06 -14.29
N LYS A 61 -6.17 17.86 -15.58
CA LYS A 61 -6.24 16.52 -16.21
C LYS A 61 -5.01 15.65 -15.93
N ASN A 62 -3.80 16.25 -15.93
CA ASN A 62 -2.54 15.54 -15.78
C ASN A 62 -1.54 16.34 -14.94
N LEU A 63 -0.60 15.65 -14.29
CA LEU A 63 0.50 16.29 -13.58
C LEU A 63 1.53 16.87 -14.57
N PRO A 64 1.92 18.15 -14.47
CA PRO A 64 2.95 18.72 -15.34
C PRO A 64 4.34 18.25 -14.88
N LEU A 65 4.86 17.23 -15.55
CA LEU A 65 6.05 16.48 -15.14
C LEU A 65 7.33 17.32 -15.08
N ILE A 66 7.41 18.40 -15.86
CA ILE A 66 8.53 19.34 -15.80
C ILE A 66 8.71 19.92 -14.38
N TYR A 67 7.62 20.05 -13.62
CA TYR A 67 7.66 20.52 -12.24
C TYR A 67 8.18 19.44 -11.28
N LEU A 68 7.97 18.16 -11.58
CA LEU A 68 8.53 17.05 -10.81
C LEU A 68 10.04 16.99 -10.90
N ASP A 69 10.62 17.18 -12.09
CA ASP A 69 12.07 17.09 -12.26
C ASP A 69 12.78 18.18 -11.46
N ILE A 70 12.19 19.38 -11.41
CA ILE A 70 12.68 20.49 -10.58
C ILE A 70 12.50 20.15 -9.10
N LEU A 71 11.34 19.65 -8.69
CA LEU A 71 11.09 19.26 -7.32
C LEU A 71 12.01 18.12 -6.86
N ASN A 72 12.33 17.19 -7.76
CA ASN A 72 13.21 16.06 -7.51
C ASN A 72 14.65 16.49 -7.26
N ARG A 73 15.09 17.60 -7.86
CA ARG A 73 16.43 18.15 -7.66
C ARG A 73 16.50 19.13 -6.51
N LEU A 74 15.43 19.89 -6.27
CA LEU A 74 15.40 20.92 -5.24
C LEU A 74 14.83 20.44 -3.90
N GLY A 75 14.17 19.29 -3.87
CA GLY A 75 13.46 18.79 -2.70
C GLY A 75 14.33 18.54 -1.48
N GLU A 76 15.63 18.23 -1.66
CA GLU A 76 16.57 18.06 -0.55
C GLU A 76 16.91 19.38 0.17
N PHE A 77 16.69 20.51 -0.49
CA PHE A 77 16.92 21.85 0.06
C PHE A 77 15.64 22.48 0.63
N VAL A 78 14.50 21.78 0.55
CA VAL A 78 13.22 22.23 1.09
C VAL A 78 13.11 21.77 2.54
N GLU A 79 13.59 22.60 3.47
CA GLU A 79 13.49 22.35 4.92
C GLU A 79 12.14 22.78 5.51
N ASP A 80 11.28 23.45 4.73
CA ASP A 80 9.96 23.88 5.18
C ASP A 80 8.95 22.72 5.15
N SER A 81 8.63 22.23 6.35
CA SER A 81 7.62 21.18 6.59
C SER A 81 6.27 21.47 5.91
N LYS A 82 5.81 22.74 5.83
CA LYS A 82 4.54 23.08 5.16
C LYS A 82 4.61 22.87 3.66
N ILE A 83 5.75 23.19 3.05
CA ILE A 83 5.98 23.04 1.61
C ILE A 83 6.10 21.55 1.27
N GLY A 84 6.85 20.80 2.08
CA GLY A 84 6.95 19.35 1.97
C GLY A 84 5.58 18.68 2.05
N GLU A 85 4.75 19.07 3.03
CA GLU A 85 3.38 18.58 3.17
C GLU A 85 2.50 18.90 1.96
N HIS A 86 2.57 20.14 1.47
CA HIS A 86 1.80 20.58 0.31
C HIS A 86 2.13 19.71 -0.91
N PHE A 87 3.41 19.54 -1.24
CA PHE A 87 3.80 18.75 -2.40
C PHE A 87 3.55 17.26 -2.20
N ALA A 88 3.91 16.68 -1.05
CA ALA A 88 3.67 15.26 -0.78
C ALA A 88 2.18 14.92 -0.90
N SER A 89 1.31 15.75 -0.31
CA SER A 89 -0.13 15.55 -0.37
C SER A 89 -0.69 15.75 -1.78
N THR A 90 -0.21 16.77 -2.51
CA THR A 90 -0.66 17.05 -3.87
C THR A 90 -0.27 15.91 -4.80
N LEU A 91 1.00 15.51 -4.79
CA LEU A 91 1.53 14.42 -5.61
C LEU A 91 0.84 13.09 -5.32
N LEU A 92 0.62 12.77 -4.04
CA LEU A 92 -0.09 11.56 -3.64
C LEU A 92 -1.53 11.57 -4.18
N SER A 93 -2.19 12.74 -4.21
CA SER A 93 -3.54 12.87 -4.78
C SER A 93 -3.59 12.59 -6.28
N TYR A 94 -2.54 12.95 -7.05
CA TYR A 94 -2.47 12.60 -8.47
C TYR A 94 -2.41 11.08 -8.70
N ILE A 95 -1.70 10.36 -7.82
CA ILE A 95 -1.60 8.90 -7.88
C ILE A 95 -2.92 8.24 -7.44
N GLU A 96 -3.51 8.70 -6.33
CA GLU A 96 -4.78 8.16 -5.80
C GLU A 96 -5.97 8.30 -6.77
N ASN A 97 -5.91 9.28 -7.67
CA ASN A 97 -6.96 9.59 -8.64
C ASN A 97 -6.58 9.15 -10.07
N ASP A 98 -5.61 8.24 -10.22
CA ASP A 98 -5.19 7.64 -11.49
C ASP A 98 -4.86 8.68 -12.58
N ARG A 99 -4.34 9.85 -12.19
CA ARG A 99 -4.00 10.96 -13.10
C ARG A 99 -2.65 10.76 -13.80
N ILE A 100 -1.92 9.69 -13.46
CA ILE A 100 -0.62 9.35 -14.02
C ILE A 100 -0.67 7.88 -14.45
N LYS A 101 -0.63 7.64 -15.76
CA LYS A 101 -0.77 6.28 -16.33
C LYS A 101 0.56 5.61 -16.69
N ASN A 102 1.64 6.37 -16.78
CA ASN A 102 2.94 5.83 -17.16
C ASN A 102 3.71 5.42 -15.90
N GLU A 103 4.16 4.18 -15.87
CA GLU A 103 4.74 3.53 -14.69
C GLU A 103 6.07 4.14 -14.24
N GLU A 104 6.91 4.58 -15.17
CA GLU A 104 8.17 5.27 -14.84
C GLU A 104 7.89 6.59 -14.13
N LYS A 105 6.84 7.31 -14.58
CA LYS A 105 6.41 8.56 -13.95
C LYS A 105 5.77 8.30 -12.58
N VAL A 106 4.95 7.26 -12.45
CA VAL A 106 4.41 6.82 -11.15
C VAL A 106 5.56 6.53 -10.19
N THR A 107 6.57 5.78 -10.64
CA THR A 107 7.79 5.47 -9.88
C THR A 107 8.50 6.73 -9.41
N SER A 108 8.77 7.67 -10.33
CA SER A 108 9.42 8.94 -10.01
C SER A 108 8.62 9.76 -9.00
N VAL A 109 7.30 9.84 -9.14
CA VAL A 109 6.41 10.55 -8.21
C VAL A 109 6.44 9.91 -6.82
N LEU A 110 6.35 8.59 -6.72
CA LEU A 110 6.40 7.88 -5.45
C LEU A 110 7.76 8.05 -4.75
N GLN A 111 8.88 8.02 -5.50
CA GLN A 111 10.21 8.34 -4.97
C GLN A 111 10.31 9.79 -4.49
N THR A 112 9.65 10.72 -5.19
CA THR A 112 9.56 12.12 -4.77
C THR A 112 8.83 12.22 -3.43
N ILE A 113 7.66 11.57 -3.31
CA ILE A 113 6.88 11.54 -2.08
C ILE A 113 7.69 10.92 -0.94
N ALA A 114 8.42 9.82 -1.18
CA ALA A 114 9.26 9.16 -0.17
C ALA A 114 10.30 10.11 0.46
N ARG A 115 10.86 11.04 -0.33
CA ARG A 115 11.79 12.05 0.20
C ARG A 115 11.10 13.13 1.00
N LEU A 116 9.94 13.58 0.55
CA LEU A 116 9.19 14.66 1.19
C LEU A 116 8.53 14.25 2.52
N VAL A 117 8.09 12.99 2.63
CA VAL A 117 7.43 12.48 3.84
C VAL A 117 8.35 12.44 5.07
N GLY A 118 9.66 12.57 4.89
CA GLY A 118 10.61 12.67 6.01
C GLY A 118 10.44 13.92 6.88
N PHE A 119 9.75 14.95 6.38
CA PHE A 119 9.63 16.26 7.03
C PHE A 119 8.19 16.67 7.37
N VAL A 120 7.23 15.76 7.21
CA VAL A 120 5.80 16.07 7.41
C VAL A 120 5.46 16.11 8.91
N LYS A 121 4.46 16.90 9.29
CA LYS A 121 4.05 17.00 10.68
C LYS A 121 3.28 15.76 11.11
N GLU A 122 2.43 15.22 10.26
CA GLU A 122 1.53 14.12 10.61
C GLU A 122 1.82 12.85 9.78
N PRO A 123 2.88 12.09 10.08
CA PRO A 123 3.30 10.95 9.26
C PRO A 123 2.24 9.84 9.16
N LYS A 124 1.45 9.60 10.22
CA LYS A 124 0.35 8.62 10.19
C LYS A 124 -0.74 8.97 9.17
N SER A 125 -0.96 10.25 8.87
CA SER A 125 -1.94 10.67 7.86
C SER A 125 -1.58 10.19 6.46
N TYR A 126 -0.28 10.06 6.15
CA TYR A 126 0.20 9.51 4.88
C TYR A 126 0.06 7.99 4.86
N LEU A 127 0.36 7.29 5.97
CA LEU A 127 0.15 5.84 6.07
C LEU A 127 -1.30 5.43 5.84
N LEU A 128 -2.27 6.25 6.22
CA LEU A 128 -3.70 6.03 5.95
C LEU A 128 -4.09 6.13 4.47
N ARG A 129 -3.25 6.75 3.64
CA ARG A 129 -3.48 7.00 2.21
C ARG A 129 -2.86 5.95 1.29
N LEU A 130 -1.78 5.31 1.72
CA LEU A 130 -1.09 4.23 0.99
C LEU A 130 -1.89 2.93 0.75
N PRO A 131 -2.87 2.51 1.57
CA PRO A 131 -3.43 1.15 1.50
C PRO A 131 -4.01 0.79 0.13
N ARG A 132 -4.71 1.70 -0.55
CA ARG A 132 -5.25 1.42 -1.89
C ARG A 132 -4.14 1.18 -2.92
N LEU A 133 -3.03 1.92 -2.80
CA LEU A 133 -1.89 1.85 -3.71
C LEU A 133 -1.18 0.49 -3.63
N LEU A 134 -1.15 -0.15 -2.47
CA LEU A 134 -0.61 -1.51 -2.31
C LEU A 134 -1.33 -2.55 -3.17
N THR A 135 -2.58 -2.29 -3.58
CA THR A 135 -3.36 -3.17 -4.46
C THR A 135 -3.46 -2.69 -5.91
N SER A 136 -3.33 -1.38 -6.19
CA SER A 136 -3.43 -0.85 -7.55
C SER A 136 -2.08 -0.72 -8.26
N VAL A 137 -0.98 -0.52 -7.54
CA VAL A 137 0.37 -0.42 -8.10
C VAL A 137 0.95 -1.82 -8.27
N THR A 138 1.11 -2.28 -9.50
CA THR A 138 1.49 -3.67 -9.80
C THR A 138 2.93 -3.81 -10.30
N TYR A 139 3.52 -2.78 -10.90
CA TYR A 139 4.86 -2.84 -11.47
C TYR A 139 5.94 -2.75 -10.40
N ARG A 140 7.01 -3.55 -10.56
CA ARG A 140 8.11 -3.66 -9.60
C ARG A 140 8.68 -2.30 -9.17
N GLY A 141 9.11 -1.47 -10.12
CA GLY A 141 9.76 -0.19 -9.80
C GLY A 141 8.86 0.74 -8.99
N SER A 142 7.59 0.84 -9.38
CA SER A 142 6.59 1.63 -8.65
C SER A 142 6.23 1.03 -7.30
N ARG A 143 6.25 -0.31 -7.14
CA ARG A 143 6.06 -0.97 -5.84
C ARG A 143 7.24 -0.72 -4.91
N GLU A 144 8.47 -0.88 -5.39
CA GLU A 144 9.68 -0.55 -4.61
C GLU A 144 9.66 0.94 -4.19
N ALA A 145 9.21 1.84 -5.06
CA ALA A 145 9.04 3.25 -4.73
C ALA A 145 7.92 3.50 -3.69
N LEU A 146 6.79 2.80 -3.78
CA LEU A 146 5.72 2.86 -2.78
C LEU A 146 6.19 2.38 -1.40
N VAL A 147 6.92 1.26 -1.36
CA VAL A 147 7.51 0.71 -0.12
C VAL A 147 8.57 1.66 0.44
N SER A 148 9.29 2.40 -0.42
CA SER A 148 10.24 3.42 0.03
C SER A 148 9.55 4.55 0.82
N ILE A 149 8.27 4.85 0.54
CA ILE A 149 7.48 5.80 1.35
C ILE A 149 7.25 5.22 2.75
N VAL A 150 6.90 3.93 2.86
CA VAL A 150 6.75 3.24 4.15
C VAL A 150 8.06 3.28 4.93
N SER A 151 9.18 3.01 4.27
CA SER A 151 10.52 3.05 4.87
C SER A 151 10.92 4.45 5.35
N ALA A 152 10.61 5.48 4.57
CA ALA A 152 10.84 6.86 5.01
C ALA A 152 9.98 7.22 6.24
N LEU A 153 8.72 6.78 6.27
CA LEU A 153 7.82 7.00 7.40
C LEU A 153 8.23 6.18 8.64
N SER A 154 8.73 4.95 8.47
CA SER A 154 9.18 4.11 9.59
C SER A 154 10.41 4.70 10.31
N ASN A 155 11.22 5.49 9.60
CA ASN A 155 12.36 6.23 10.15
C ASN A 155 12.01 7.67 10.59
N HIS A 156 10.74 8.08 10.52
CA HIS A 156 10.33 9.43 10.84
C HIS A 156 10.45 9.73 12.35
N SER A 157 11.08 10.84 12.71
CA SER A 157 11.40 11.23 14.11
C SER A 157 10.22 11.12 15.07
N LYS A 158 9.03 11.54 14.63
CA LYS A 158 7.78 11.47 15.42
C LYS A 158 7.25 10.05 15.68
N LEU A 159 7.66 9.04 14.91
CA LEU A 159 7.21 7.66 15.06
C LEU A 159 8.22 6.78 15.81
N LEU A 160 9.47 7.22 15.97
CA LEU A 160 10.54 6.41 16.58
C LEU A 160 10.25 5.94 18.02
N ASN A 161 9.40 6.68 18.76
CA ASN A 161 8.98 6.28 20.11
C ASN A 161 7.94 5.16 20.11
N GLU A 162 7.23 4.93 19.00
CA GLU A 162 6.23 3.87 18.85
C GLU A 162 6.88 2.59 18.29
N LYS A 163 7.80 1.98 19.06
CA LYS A 163 8.65 0.87 18.59
C LYS A 163 7.89 -0.25 17.88
N SER A 164 6.83 -0.77 18.50
CA SER A 164 6.01 -1.85 17.91
C SER A 164 5.34 -1.41 16.61
N PHE A 165 4.86 -0.16 16.53
CA PHE A 165 4.29 0.38 15.30
C PHE A 165 5.32 0.42 14.17
N VAL A 166 6.52 0.92 14.45
CA VAL A 166 7.63 0.99 13.49
C VAL A 166 8.12 -0.41 13.06
N GLU A 167 8.20 -1.36 13.99
CA GLU A 167 8.54 -2.76 13.68
C GLU A 167 7.54 -3.39 12.72
N ASN A 168 6.24 -3.12 12.89
CA ASN A 168 5.20 -3.60 11.97
C ASN A 168 5.32 -2.99 10.56
N LEU A 169 5.75 -1.73 10.45
CA LEU A 169 6.05 -1.13 9.13
C LEU A 169 7.24 -1.82 8.45
N LYS A 170 8.26 -2.22 9.21
CA LYS A 170 9.41 -2.98 8.67
C LYS A 170 8.99 -4.38 8.19
N VAL A 171 8.08 -5.03 8.91
CA VAL A 171 7.49 -6.30 8.46
C VAL A 171 6.75 -6.12 7.14
N LEU A 172 6.04 -5.00 6.95
CA LEU A 172 5.42 -4.66 5.66
C LEU A 172 6.47 -4.46 4.55
N GLU A 173 7.60 -3.81 4.84
CA GLU A 173 8.70 -3.67 3.88
C GLU A 173 9.27 -5.04 3.46
N ASP A 174 9.38 -5.99 4.39
CA ASP A 174 9.83 -7.36 4.10
C ASP A 174 8.79 -8.18 3.31
N LEU A 175 7.49 -8.02 3.58
CA LEU A 175 6.42 -8.64 2.80
C LEU A 175 6.41 -8.20 1.33
N GLU A 176 6.89 -6.99 1.05
CA GLU A 176 6.93 -6.40 -0.28
C GLU A 176 8.30 -6.51 -0.96
N ALA A 177 9.25 -7.21 -0.34
CA ALA A 177 10.64 -7.27 -0.80
C ALA A 177 10.80 -7.94 -2.17
N TRP A 178 11.69 -7.41 -3.01
CA TRP A 178 12.04 -7.99 -4.32
C TRP A 178 13.49 -8.46 -4.31
N ASP A 179 13.76 -9.55 -5.04
CA ASP A 179 15.10 -10.08 -5.18
C ASP A 179 15.96 -9.07 -5.95
N LYS A 180 17.09 -8.66 -5.36
CA LYS A 180 17.99 -7.65 -5.96
C LYS A 180 18.80 -8.20 -7.13
N LYS A 181 18.98 -9.53 -7.20
CA LYS A 181 19.78 -10.22 -8.21
C LYS A 181 18.92 -10.71 -9.38
N LYS A 182 17.65 -10.98 -9.13
CA LYS A 182 16.72 -11.52 -10.14
C LYS A 182 15.73 -10.47 -10.61
N LEU A 183 15.53 -10.38 -11.92
CA LEU A 183 14.60 -9.43 -12.52
C LEU A 183 13.17 -9.89 -12.26
N ASN A 184 12.31 -8.98 -11.80
CA ASN A 184 10.89 -9.22 -11.54
C ASN A 184 10.56 -10.48 -10.70
N GLU A 185 11.43 -10.89 -9.79
CA GLU A 185 11.14 -11.95 -8.83
C GLU A 185 11.03 -11.40 -7.40
N PRO A 186 10.03 -11.83 -6.61
CA PRO A 186 9.94 -11.47 -5.20
C PRO A 186 11.09 -12.08 -4.41
N ASP A 187 11.52 -11.40 -3.35
CA ASP A 187 12.48 -11.97 -2.39
C ASP A 187 11.79 -13.02 -1.53
N GLN A 188 11.84 -14.27 -1.98
CA GLN A 188 11.10 -15.37 -1.35
C GLN A 188 11.48 -15.55 0.11
N GLU A 189 12.77 -15.47 0.45
CA GLU A 189 13.27 -15.69 1.80
C GLU A 189 12.76 -14.61 2.77
N ARG A 190 12.89 -13.34 2.40
CA ARG A 190 12.40 -12.23 3.24
C ARG A 190 10.89 -12.27 3.42
N ARG A 191 10.15 -12.54 2.34
CA ARG A 191 8.68 -12.61 2.41
C ARG A 191 8.18 -13.77 3.26
N HIS A 192 8.76 -14.97 3.14
CA HIS A 192 8.39 -16.11 3.98
C HIS A 192 8.71 -15.84 5.46
N LYS A 193 9.86 -15.21 5.75
CA LYS A 193 10.21 -14.82 7.11
C LYS A 193 9.19 -13.83 7.68
N ALA A 194 8.82 -12.79 6.93
CA ALA A 194 7.82 -11.82 7.34
C ALA A 194 6.45 -12.45 7.60
N LEU A 195 6.02 -13.38 6.74
CA LEU A 195 4.78 -14.13 6.94
C LEU A 195 4.81 -14.99 8.21
N ALA A 196 5.94 -15.64 8.51
CA ALA A 196 6.10 -16.40 9.75
C ALA A 196 6.10 -15.51 11.00
N ASP A 197 6.69 -14.32 10.93
CA ASP A 197 6.68 -13.35 12.03
C ASP A 197 5.26 -12.79 12.27
N LEU A 198 4.50 -12.54 11.21
CA LEU A 198 3.08 -12.16 11.31
C LEU A 198 2.20 -13.26 11.89
N ASP A 199 2.41 -14.51 11.51
CA ASP A 199 1.64 -15.63 12.06
C ASP A 199 1.81 -15.74 13.60
N ARG A 200 3.04 -15.56 14.08
CA ARG A 200 3.32 -15.46 15.53
C ARG A 200 2.65 -14.26 16.17
N LEU A 201 2.68 -13.11 15.49
CA LEU A 201 2.08 -11.88 15.98
C LEU A 201 0.55 -12.02 16.11
N TYR A 202 -0.12 -12.52 15.08
CA TYR A 202 -1.57 -12.72 15.05
C TYR A 202 -2.05 -13.77 16.08
N SER A 203 -1.17 -14.70 16.43
CA SER A 203 -1.45 -15.71 17.47
C SER A 203 -1.23 -15.17 18.89
N SER A 204 -0.60 -14.01 19.05
CA SER A 204 -0.31 -13.43 20.37
C SER A 204 -1.49 -12.67 20.95
N ALA A 205 -1.97 -13.09 22.12
CA ALA A 205 -3.04 -12.40 22.84
C ALA A 205 -2.61 -11.04 23.45
N ASN A 206 -1.30 -10.81 23.59
CA ASN A 206 -0.75 -9.63 24.28
C ASN A 206 -0.38 -8.48 23.33
N VAL A 207 -0.49 -8.68 22.01
CA VAL A 207 -0.14 -7.67 21.02
C VAL A 207 -1.40 -7.09 20.42
N LYS A 208 -1.56 -5.77 20.54
CA LYS A 208 -2.63 -5.02 19.86
C LYS A 208 -2.04 -4.17 18.74
N LEU A 209 -2.27 -4.59 17.50
CA LEU A 209 -1.89 -3.83 16.31
C LEU A 209 -2.72 -2.56 16.20
N ASP A 210 -2.07 -1.45 15.91
CA ASP A 210 -2.74 -0.22 15.45
C ASP A 210 -3.59 -0.51 14.20
N PRO A 211 -4.82 0.05 14.07
CA PRO A 211 -5.67 -0.17 12.90
C PRO A 211 -4.99 0.15 11.56
N ILE A 212 -4.05 1.11 11.54
CA ILE A 212 -3.27 1.45 10.35
C ILE A 212 -2.45 0.24 9.89
N ASN A 213 -1.79 -0.46 10.82
CA ASN A 213 -1.00 -1.66 10.50
C ASN A 213 -1.90 -2.76 9.92
N ILE A 214 -3.08 -2.99 10.51
CA ILE A 214 -4.05 -3.97 10.01
C ILE A 214 -4.44 -3.64 8.58
N VAL A 215 -4.78 -2.39 8.30
CA VAL A 215 -5.21 -1.97 6.96
C VAL A 215 -4.09 -2.15 5.92
N LEU A 216 -2.84 -1.87 6.29
CA LEU A 216 -1.68 -2.10 5.43
C LEU A 216 -1.45 -3.59 5.16
N PHE A 217 -1.46 -4.43 6.20
CA PHE A 217 -1.28 -5.88 6.06
C PHE A 217 -2.41 -6.53 5.25
N VAL A 218 -3.67 -6.13 5.47
CA VAL A 218 -4.81 -6.58 4.67
C VAL A 218 -4.58 -6.34 3.17
N ARG A 219 -4.04 -5.17 2.80
CA ARG A 219 -3.78 -4.82 1.40
C ARG A 219 -2.57 -5.55 0.83
N SER A 220 -1.51 -5.71 1.61
CA SER A 220 -0.32 -6.46 1.18
C SER A 220 -0.62 -7.95 0.97
N HIS A 221 -1.37 -8.58 1.88
CA HIS A 221 -1.84 -9.95 1.72
C HIS A 221 -2.74 -10.09 0.48
N ALA A 222 -3.74 -9.22 0.32
CA ALA A 222 -4.63 -9.26 -0.84
C ALA A 222 -3.87 -9.07 -2.16
N SER A 223 -2.86 -8.19 -2.19
CA SER A 223 -1.98 -8.02 -3.34
C SER A 223 -1.20 -9.30 -3.64
N THR A 224 -0.56 -9.88 -2.62
CA THR A 224 0.23 -11.12 -2.76
C THR A 224 -0.63 -12.27 -3.28
N LEU A 225 -1.80 -12.50 -2.68
CA LEU A 225 -2.74 -13.54 -3.10
C LEU A 225 -3.24 -13.36 -4.54
N SER A 226 -3.27 -12.12 -5.04
CA SER A 226 -3.74 -11.82 -6.40
C SER A 226 -2.66 -11.93 -7.46
N SER A 227 -1.38 -11.82 -7.11
CA SER A 227 -0.28 -11.68 -8.07
C SER A 227 0.78 -12.78 -8.01
N ILE A 228 0.82 -13.58 -6.95
CA ILE A 228 1.91 -14.54 -6.76
C ILE A 228 1.64 -15.88 -7.46
N ASP A 229 2.61 -16.32 -8.27
CA ASP A 229 2.56 -17.64 -8.92
C ASP A 229 3.13 -18.74 -8.03
N ASP A 230 4.08 -18.42 -7.15
CA ASP A 230 4.67 -19.38 -6.22
C ASP A 230 3.63 -19.95 -5.25
N ILE A 231 3.50 -21.28 -5.25
CA ILE A 231 2.47 -21.99 -4.48
C ILE A 231 2.76 -21.91 -2.97
N ALA A 232 4.03 -22.02 -2.57
CA ALA A 232 4.41 -21.99 -1.16
C ALA A 232 4.11 -20.61 -0.55
N LEU A 233 4.50 -19.54 -1.23
CA LEU A 233 4.26 -18.18 -0.80
C LEU A 233 2.78 -17.83 -0.78
N ARG A 234 2.01 -18.33 -1.76
CA ARG A 234 0.54 -18.17 -1.79
C ARG A 234 -0.13 -18.84 -0.59
N SER A 235 0.25 -20.10 -0.31
CA SER A 235 -0.26 -20.86 0.83
C SER A 235 0.06 -20.15 2.16
N ALA A 236 1.32 -19.70 2.33
CA ALA A 236 1.73 -18.95 3.51
C ALA A 236 0.98 -17.62 3.65
N ALA A 237 0.80 -16.87 2.55
CA ALA A 237 0.03 -15.62 2.55
C ALA A 237 -1.46 -15.85 2.86
N SER A 238 -2.05 -16.95 2.37
CA SER A 238 -3.44 -17.32 2.62
C SER A 238 -3.67 -17.65 4.09
N SER A 239 -2.76 -18.44 4.69
CA SER A 239 -2.76 -18.73 6.12
C SER A 239 -2.61 -17.46 6.96
N ALA A 240 -1.66 -16.58 6.62
CA ALA A 240 -1.45 -15.33 7.34
C ALA A 240 -2.66 -14.37 7.21
N PHE A 241 -3.30 -14.29 6.04
CA PHE A 241 -4.48 -13.45 5.83
C PHE A 241 -5.68 -13.96 6.65
N SER A 242 -5.87 -15.27 6.67
CA SER A 242 -6.85 -15.97 7.49
C SER A 242 -6.64 -15.72 9.00
N ALA A 243 -5.40 -15.79 9.45
CA ALA A 243 -5.01 -15.47 10.82
C ALA A 243 -5.25 -13.98 11.14
N LEU A 244 -4.95 -13.06 10.23
CA LEU A 244 -5.22 -11.63 10.40
C LEU A 244 -6.71 -11.33 10.55
N ILE A 245 -7.59 -11.99 9.79
CA ILE A 245 -9.05 -11.86 9.91
C ILE A 245 -9.49 -12.28 11.33
N SER A 246 -9.06 -13.46 11.76
CA SER A 246 -9.37 -14.02 13.08
C SER A 246 -8.85 -13.13 14.21
N TYR A 247 -7.59 -12.70 14.11
CA TYR A 247 -6.94 -11.79 15.04
C TYR A 247 -7.72 -10.48 15.15
N THR A 248 -8.05 -9.85 14.02
CA THR A 248 -8.71 -8.54 14.01
C THR A 248 -10.06 -8.58 14.70
N SER A 249 -10.84 -9.64 14.47
CA SER A 249 -12.14 -9.81 15.15
C SER A 249 -12.00 -9.86 16.68
N LYS A 250 -10.99 -10.58 17.18
CA LYS A 250 -10.73 -10.75 18.62
C LYS A 250 -10.12 -9.49 19.23
N ALA A 251 -9.08 -8.92 18.61
CA ALA A 251 -8.34 -7.77 19.13
C ALA A 251 -9.18 -6.48 19.25
N TYR A 252 -10.27 -6.40 18.49
CA TYR A 252 -11.20 -5.27 18.47
C TYR A 252 -12.63 -5.63 18.94
N ALA A 253 -12.81 -6.75 19.63
CA ALA A 253 -14.11 -7.17 20.16
C ALA A 253 -14.78 -6.07 21.03
N ASP A 254 -13.98 -5.37 21.84
CA ASP A 254 -14.46 -4.30 22.73
C ASP A 254 -14.66 -2.94 22.02
N ASN A 255 -14.16 -2.78 20.79
CA ASN A 255 -14.29 -1.54 20.02
C ASN A 255 -15.08 -1.79 18.73
N LYS A 256 -16.41 -1.88 18.88
CA LYS A 256 -17.35 -2.19 17.80
C LYS A 256 -17.21 -1.27 16.58
N GLN A 257 -16.97 0.03 16.80
CA GLN A 257 -16.85 1.00 15.70
C GLN A 257 -15.63 0.68 14.82
N ILE A 258 -14.44 0.50 15.42
CA ILE A 258 -13.23 0.16 14.66
C ILE A 258 -13.38 -1.21 14.01
N LYS A 259 -13.93 -2.20 14.73
CA LYS A 259 -14.19 -3.54 14.19
C LYS A 259 -15.08 -3.49 12.94
N GLN A 260 -16.18 -2.72 12.99
CA GLN A 260 -17.09 -2.53 11.86
C GLN A 260 -16.45 -1.76 10.69
N ASP A 261 -15.65 -0.73 10.98
CA ASP A 261 -14.94 0.03 9.96
C ASP A 261 -13.91 -0.83 9.23
N LEU A 262 -13.11 -1.62 9.95
CA LEU A 262 -12.16 -2.58 9.37
C LEU A 262 -12.87 -3.61 8.48
N LEU A 263 -13.98 -4.16 8.98
CA LEU A 263 -14.81 -5.11 8.23
C LEU A 263 -15.33 -4.51 6.92
N ARG A 264 -16.06 -3.39 6.99
CA ARG A 264 -16.81 -2.84 5.85
C ARG A 264 -15.90 -2.15 4.84
N LYS A 265 -14.92 -1.37 5.30
CA LYS A 265 -14.06 -0.55 4.41
C LYS A 265 -12.88 -1.33 3.84
N HIS A 266 -12.44 -2.41 4.50
CA HIS A 266 -11.22 -3.12 4.12
C HIS A 266 -11.45 -4.58 3.78
N PHE A 267 -11.99 -5.41 4.69
CA PHE A 267 -12.13 -6.85 4.44
C PHE A 267 -13.16 -7.18 3.35
N ILE A 268 -14.42 -6.76 3.52
CA ILE A 268 -15.52 -7.12 2.59
C ILE A 268 -15.18 -6.69 1.16
N GLN A 269 -14.73 -5.45 0.99
CA GLN A 269 -14.43 -4.91 -0.34
C GLN A 269 -13.33 -5.69 -1.07
N LEU A 270 -12.26 -6.08 -0.36
CA LEU A 270 -11.14 -6.81 -0.97
C LEU A 270 -11.48 -8.26 -1.24
N ILE A 271 -12.11 -8.94 -0.26
CA ILE A 271 -12.50 -10.34 -0.39
C ILE A 271 -13.52 -10.51 -1.51
N ALA A 272 -14.52 -9.63 -1.59
CA ALA A 272 -15.50 -9.66 -2.68
C ALA A 272 -14.86 -9.44 -4.05
N ASN A 273 -13.84 -8.59 -4.16
CA ASN A 273 -13.10 -8.41 -5.42
C ASN A 273 -12.31 -9.67 -5.79
N GLY A 274 -11.65 -10.29 -4.82
CA GLY A 274 -10.90 -11.53 -5.01
C GLY A 274 -11.76 -12.72 -5.42
N ILE A 275 -12.96 -12.87 -4.83
CA ILE A 275 -13.93 -13.91 -5.22
C ILE A 275 -14.37 -13.76 -6.68
N ARG A 276 -14.41 -12.53 -7.22
CA ARG A 276 -14.75 -12.26 -8.62
C ARG A 276 -13.57 -12.46 -9.59
N SER A 277 -12.41 -12.88 -9.09
CA SER A 277 -11.25 -13.14 -9.95
C SER A 277 -11.53 -14.24 -10.96
N ASN A 278 -11.08 -14.03 -12.21
CA ASN A 278 -11.11 -15.05 -13.26
C ASN A 278 -10.09 -16.16 -12.99
N ASN A 279 -9.02 -15.87 -12.23
CA ASN A 279 -8.05 -16.87 -11.83
C ASN A 279 -8.63 -17.72 -10.69
N GLU A 280 -8.82 -19.02 -10.96
CA GLU A 280 -9.42 -19.95 -10.01
C GLU A 280 -8.63 -20.08 -8.72
N ALA A 281 -7.31 -20.14 -8.80
CA ALA A 281 -6.48 -20.28 -7.60
C ALA A 281 -6.65 -19.03 -6.70
N VAL A 282 -6.59 -17.83 -7.29
CA VAL A 282 -6.85 -16.58 -6.56
C VAL A 282 -8.25 -16.58 -5.94
N ARG A 283 -9.28 -16.91 -6.74
CA ARG A 283 -10.66 -16.95 -6.28
C ARG A 283 -10.85 -17.90 -5.10
N ASN A 284 -10.22 -19.08 -5.14
CA ASN A 284 -10.31 -20.06 -4.07
C ASN A 284 -9.70 -19.52 -2.76
N GLU A 285 -8.54 -18.86 -2.80
CA GLU A 285 -7.95 -18.25 -1.60
C GLU A 285 -8.89 -17.21 -0.96
N PHE A 286 -9.56 -16.39 -1.78
CA PHE A 286 -10.50 -15.40 -1.26
C PHE A 286 -11.82 -16.02 -0.79
N ILE A 287 -12.25 -17.17 -1.31
CA ILE A 287 -13.38 -17.94 -0.76
C ILE A 287 -13.02 -18.48 0.63
N LEU A 288 -11.81 -19.00 0.83
CA LEU A 288 -11.33 -19.45 2.15
C LEU A 288 -11.25 -18.28 3.14
N ALA A 289 -10.73 -17.13 2.71
CA ALA A 289 -10.73 -15.92 3.53
C ALA A 289 -12.15 -15.46 3.90
N PHE A 290 -13.11 -15.57 2.97
CA PHE A 290 -14.51 -15.24 3.21
C PHE A 290 -15.17 -16.17 4.22
N ASP A 291 -14.91 -17.47 4.12
CA ASP A 291 -15.39 -18.47 5.09
C ASP A 291 -14.98 -18.09 6.53
N ILE A 292 -13.69 -17.75 6.72
CA ILE A 292 -13.19 -17.29 8.03
C ILE A 292 -13.80 -15.95 8.43
N LEU A 293 -13.98 -15.01 7.48
CA LEU A 293 -14.62 -13.72 7.74
C LEU A 293 -16.05 -13.90 8.29
N VAL A 294 -16.84 -14.78 7.66
CA VAL A 294 -18.21 -15.13 8.10
C VAL A 294 -18.19 -15.65 9.53
N THR A 295 -17.28 -16.58 9.84
CA THR A 295 -17.14 -17.10 11.20
C THR A 295 -16.75 -16.03 12.21
N CYS A 296 -15.80 -15.17 11.88
CA CYS A 296 -15.23 -14.22 12.83
C CYS A 296 -16.07 -12.95 13.02
N PHE A 297 -16.86 -12.54 12.04
CA PHE A 297 -17.58 -11.24 12.06
C PHE A 297 -19.10 -11.39 12.00
N CYS A 298 -19.65 -12.60 12.19
CA CYS A 298 -21.11 -12.83 12.17
C CYS A 298 -21.87 -11.88 13.12
N ASP A 299 -21.28 -11.54 14.28
CA ASP A 299 -21.84 -10.62 15.28
C ASP A 299 -21.90 -9.16 14.82
N CYS A 300 -21.09 -8.78 13.83
CA CYS A 300 -20.97 -7.40 13.37
C CYS A 300 -22.02 -7.02 12.32
N ASP A 301 -22.47 -7.99 11.52
CA ASP A 301 -23.47 -7.80 10.46
C ASP A 301 -24.25 -9.10 10.25
N THR A 302 -25.19 -9.36 11.16
CA THR A 302 -25.96 -10.61 11.17
C THR A 302 -26.77 -10.79 9.90
N GLN A 303 -27.37 -9.71 9.38
CA GLN A 303 -28.13 -9.75 8.13
C GLN A 303 -27.27 -10.19 6.95
N LEU A 304 -26.01 -9.74 6.90
CA LEU A 304 -25.08 -10.12 5.85
C LEU A 304 -24.58 -11.55 6.04
N PHE A 305 -24.14 -11.93 7.24
CA PHE A 305 -23.34 -13.14 7.44
C PHE A 305 -24.10 -14.37 7.87
N VAL A 306 -25.26 -14.25 8.51
CA VAL A 306 -26.02 -15.42 8.95
C VAL A 306 -26.38 -16.37 7.78
N PRO A 307 -26.84 -15.88 6.61
CA PRO A 307 -27.08 -16.74 5.43
C PRO A 307 -25.85 -17.55 5.01
N PHE A 308 -24.67 -16.96 5.08
CA PHE A 308 -23.41 -17.65 4.75
C PHE A 308 -22.94 -18.57 5.86
N LYS A 309 -23.25 -18.24 7.12
CA LYS A 309 -22.90 -19.07 8.29
C LYS A 309 -23.58 -20.42 8.23
N GLN A 310 -24.82 -20.50 7.73
CA GLN A 310 -25.53 -21.79 7.57
C GLN A 310 -24.95 -22.67 6.45
N LEU A 311 -24.13 -22.11 5.56
CA LEU A 311 -23.42 -22.87 4.54
C LEU A 311 -22.16 -23.55 5.11
N GLN A 312 -21.74 -23.18 6.33
CA GLN A 312 -20.64 -23.84 7.02
C GLN A 312 -21.10 -25.13 7.70
N ASN A 313 -20.22 -26.12 7.74
CA ASN A 313 -20.47 -27.38 8.43
C ASN A 313 -19.19 -27.91 9.09
N GLU A 314 -19.32 -28.57 10.25
CA GLU A 314 -18.19 -29.22 10.91
C GLU A 314 -17.66 -30.40 10.07
N ASP A 315 -18.54 -31.10 9.35
CA ASP A 315 -18.16 -32.10 8.36
C ASP A 315 -17.76 -31.42 7.05
N LYS A 316 -16.47 -31.51 6.70
CA LYS A 316 -15.91 -30.96 5.47
C LYS A 316 -16.54 -31.52 4.19
N ASP A 317 -17.17 -32.70 4.23
CA ASP A 317 -17.89 -33.26 3.09
C ASP A 317 -19.27 -32.62 2.90
N LEU A 318 -19.79 -31.97 3.94
CA LEU A 318 -21.04 -31.21 3.94
C LEU A 318 -20.82 -29.70 3.83
N ASP A 319 -19.66 -29.19 4.25
CA ASP A 319 -19.32 -27.77 4.25
C ASP A 319 -19.27 -27.17 2.83
N PHE A 320 -20.03 -26.10 2.59
CA PHE A 320 -20.11 -25.51 1.26
C PHE A 320 -18.76 -24.96 0.80
N PHE A 321 -18.09 -24.16 1.64
CA PHE A 321 -16.86 -23.45 1.28
C PHE A 321 -15.69 -24.39 0.99
N ALA A 322 -15.54 -25.44 1.80
CA ALA A 322 -14.57 -26.51 1.60
C ALA A 322 -14.83 -27.28 0.30
N ASN A 323 -16.10 -27.55 -0.04
CA ASN A 323 -16.43 -28.30 -1.25
C ASN A 323 -16.36 -27.46 -2.54
N VAL A 324 -16.71 -26.17 -2.53
CA VAL A 324 -16.64 -25.33 -3.75
C VAL A 324 -15.21 -24.95 -4.14
N THR A 325 -14.28 -24.96 -3.19
CA THR A 325 -12.84 -24.72 -3.42
C THR A 325 -12.05 -26.01 -3.68
N HIS A 326 -12.67 -27.19 -3.50
CA HIS A 326 -11.99 -28.47 -3.58
C HIS A 326 -11.40 -28.76 -4.98
N ILE A 327 -10.23 -29.41 -5.07
CA ILE A 327 -9.59 -29.72 -6.38
C ILE A 327 -10.46 -30.61 -7.31
N GLN A 328 -11.29 -31.48 -6.74
CA GLN A 328 -12.19 -32.36 -7.49
C GLN A 328 -13.51 -31.67 -7.88
N HIS A 329 -13.80 -31.60 -9.18
CA HIS A 329 -15.01 -30.95 -9.71
C HIS A 329 -16.35 -31.55 -9.24
N HIS A 330 -16.42 -32.86 -9.03
CA HIS A 330 -17.67 -33.51 -8.58
C HIS A 330 -18.10 -33.03 -7.18
N ARG A 331 -17.14 -32.73 -6.29
CA ARG A 331 -17.42 -32.16 -4.96
C ARG A 331 -18.03 -30.77 -5.07
N ARG A 332 -17.49 -29.94 -5.98
CA ARG A 332 -18.02 -28.60 -6.27
C ARG A 332 -19.45 -28.67 -6.81
N GLN A 333 -19.69 -29.52 -7.81
CA GLN A 333 -21.02 -29.74 -8.39
C GLN A 333 -22.02 -30.18 -7.33
N ARG A 334 -21.62 -31.10 -6.44
CA ARG A 334 -22.47 -31.58 -5.34
C ARG A 334 -22.77 -30.47 -4.32
N ALA A 335 -21.82 -29.57 -4.04
CA ALA A 335 -22.07 -28.42 -3.16
C ALA A 335 -23.09 -27.46 -3.74
N PHE A 336 -22.95 -27.08 -5.01
CA PHE A 336 -23.94 -26.22 -5.68
C PHE A 336 -25.31 -26.88 -5.82
N LYS A 337 -25.35 -28.19 -6.11
CA LYS A 337 -26.63 -28.95 -6.16
C LYS A 337 -27.32 -28.95 -4.79
N ARG A 338 -26.58 -29.18 -3.71
CA ARG A 338 -27.12 -29.11 -2.34
C ARG A 338 -27.65 -27.72 -2.00
N LEU A 339 -26.92 -26.68 -2.37
CA LEU A 339 -27.36 -25.30 -2.17
C LEU A 339 -28.66 -25.01 -2.95
N ALA A 340 -28.74 -25.40 -4.23
CA ALA A 340 -29.92 -25.19 -5.05
C ALA A 340 -31.16 -25.88 -4.46
N VAL A 341 -31.02 -27.14 -4.05
CA VAL A 341 -32.11 -27.88 -3.37
C VAL A 341 -32.52 -27.19 -2.07
N ALA A 342 -31.56 -26.78 -1.24
CA ALA A 342 -31.87 -26.09 0.01
C ALA A 342 -32.60 -24.75 -0.20
N MET A 343 -32.27 -24.04 -1.28
CA MET A 343 -32.96 -22.79 -1.66
C MET A 343 -34.39 -23.06 -2.18
N GLU A 344 -34.59 -24.11 -2.97
CA GLU A 344 -35.93 -24.51 -3.47
C GLU A 344 -36.86 -24.96 -2.33
N GLU A 345 -36.31 -25.66 -1.35
CA GLU A 345 -37.07 -26.19 -0.20
C GLU A 345 -37.26 -25.15 0.93
N ASN A 346 -36.70 -23.94 0.80
CA ASN A 346 -36.58 -22.95 1.90
C ASN A 346 -35.97 -23.54 3.18
N THR A 347 -35.06 -24.52 3.04
CA THR A 347 -34.35 -25.18 4.14
C THR A 347 -32.97 -24.58 4.40
N VAL A 348 -32.56 -23.57 3.64
CA VAL A 348 -31.54 -22.62 4.09
C VAL A 348 -32.17 -21.90 5.28
N ASN A 349 -31.95 -22.41 6.49
CA ASN A 349 -32.40 -21.76 7.72
C ASN A 349 -31.96 -20.29 7.66
N PHE A 350 -32.76 -19.33 8.12
CA PHE A 350 -32.42 -17.90 8.12
C PHE A 350 -31.93 -17.44 9.49
#